data_AF-A0A6F9ZL67-F1
#
_entry.id   AF-A0A6F9ZL67-F1
#
_cell.length_a   1.000
_cell.length_b   1.000
_cell.length_c   1.000
_cell.angle_alpha   90.00
_cell.angle_beta   90.00
_cell.angle_gamma   90.00
#
_symmetry.space_group_name_H-M   'P 1'
#
loop_
_entity.id
_entity.type
_entity.pdbx_description
1 polymer ?
#
loop_
_entity_poly.entity_id
_entity_poly.type
_entity_poly.pdbx_seq_one_letter_code
_entity_poly.pdbx_strand_id
1 'polypeptide(L)'
;MDKAIDSIWCILGQAFFLTVIGIVIFGYFNGSCNFTLMLPLSLLYAGLGIAITGIITDFKLMVYTPLIAFSVAIYMLVSMTTNTVVADWWNLLFGVSFLMMMVIPGHLLNHKIKEPC
;
A
#
# COMPACT_ATOMS: atom_id res chain seq x y z
N MET A 1 -21.11 -8.67 1.34
CA MET A 1 -19.80 -8.21 1.85
C MET A 1 -18.75 -8.28 0.75
N ASP A 2 -18.63 -9.42 0.08
CA ASP A 2 -17.60 -9.65 -0.96
C ASP A 2 -17.69 -8.69 -2.14
N LYS A 3 -18.91 -8.38 -2.60
CA LYS A 3 -19.11 -7.45 -3.73
C LYS A 3 -18.63 -6.01 -3.43
N ALA A 4 -18.75 -5.57 -2.17
CA ALA A 4 -18.29 -4.25 -1.75
C ALA A 4 -16.77 -4.19 -1.69
N ILE A 5 -16.15 -5.23 -1.10
CA ILE A 5 -14.68 -5.37 -1.04
C ILE A 5 -14.09 -5.43 -2.46
N ASP A 6 -14.66 -6.27 -3.33
CA ASP A 6 -14.21 -6.39 -4.73
C ASP A 6 -14.30 -5.06 -5.49
N SER A 7 -15.40 -4.33 -5.28
CA SER A 7 -15.57 -3.00 -5.89
C SER A 7 -14.53 -1.99 -5.39
N ILE A 8 -14.21 -2.00 -4.09
CA ILE A 8 -13.19 -1.12 -3.50
C ILE A 8 -11.80 -1.44 -4.07
N TRP A 9 -11.43 -2.72 -4.14
CA TRP A 9 -10.14 -3.13 -4.70
C TRP A 9 -10.04 -2.81 -6.19
N CYS A 10 -11.13 -2.94 -6.95
CA CYS A 10 -11.18 -2.52 -8.34
C CYS A 10 -10.96 -1.00 -8.49
N ILE A 11 -11.64 -0.18 -7.68
CA ILE A 11 -11.49 1.29 -7.69
C ILE A 11 -10.06 1.69 -7.32
N LEU A 12 -9.47 1.08 -6.28
CA LEU A 12 -8.10 1.35 -5.85
C LEU A 12 -7.08 0.94 -6.93
N GLY A 13 -7.29 -0.18 -7.60
CA GLY A 13 -6.46 -0.62 -8.72
C GLY A 13 -6.56 0.34 -9.92
N GLN A 14 -7.75 0.81 -10.25
CA GLN A 14 -7.95 1.82 -11.29
C GLN A 14 -7.28 3.16 -10.93
N ALA A 15 -7.40 3.61 -9.67
CA ALA A 15 -6.74 4.81 -9.20
C ALA A 15 -5.21 4.69 -9.29
N PHE A 16 -4.64 3.54 -8.91
CA PHE A 16 -3.22 3.27 -9.08
C PHE A 16 -2.81 3.34 -10.55
N PHE A 17 -3.54 2.67 -11.45
CA PHE A 17 -3.26 2.71 -12.88
C PHE A 17 -3.31 4.14 -13.45
N LEU A 18 -4.28 4.94 -13.01
CA LEU A 18 -4.38 6.34 -13.37
C LEU A 18 -3.16 7.15 -12.90
N THR A 19 -2.65 6.90 -11.69
CA THR A 19 -1.41 7.55 -11.22
C THR A 19 -0.19 7.18 -12.04
N VAL A 20 -0.09 5.94 -12.50
CA VAL A 20 1.00 5.49 -13.39
C VAL A 20 0.98 6.27 -14.71
N ILE A 21 -0.20 6.39 -15.34
CA ILE A 21 -0.38 7.18 -16.55
C ILE A 21 0.02 8.64 -16.30
N GLY A 22 -0.42 9.21 -15.17
CA GLY A 22 -0.05 10.57 -14.76
C GLY A 22 1.46 10.76 -14.68
N ILE A 23 2.17 9.87 -13.97
CA ILE A 23 3.63 9.92 -13.83
C ILE A 23 4.32 9.87 -15.20
N VAL A 24 3.85 9.03 -16.12
CA VAL A 24 4.42 8.94 -17.47
C VAL A 24 4.21 10.24 -18.25
N ILE A 25 3.01 10.81 -18.22
CA ILE A 25 2.70 12.06 -18.93
C ILE A 25 3.53 13.23 -18.35
N PHE A 26 3.51 13.41 -17.03
CA PHE A 26 4.30 14.47 -16.38
C PHE A 26 5.80 14.26 -16.52
N GLY A 27 6.27 13.00 -16.50
CA GLY A 27 7.67 12.65 -16.74
C GLY A 27 8.11 12.96 -18.17
N TYR A 28 7.23 12.75 -19.15
CA TYR A 28 7.46 13.13 -20.54
C TYR A 28 7.60 14.66 -20.69
N PHE A 29 6.75 15.45 -20.03
CA PHE A 29 6.84 16.91 -20.04
C PHE A 29 8.10 17.45 -19.33
N ASN A 30 8.56 16.79 -18.27
CA ASN A 30 9.75 17.21 -17.50
C ASN A 30 11.07 16.62 -18.03
N GLY A 31 11.03 15.79 -19.09
CA GLY A 31 12.22 15.17 -19.68
C GLY A 31 12.91 14.12 -18.80
N SER A 32 12.26 13.67 -17.72
CA SER A 32 12.78 12.66 -16.80
C SER A 32 11.64 11.85 -16.20
N CYS A 33 11.60 10.55 -16.49
CA CYS A 33 10.61 9.63 -15.93
C CYS A 33 11.19 8.89 -14.72
N ASN A 34 10.84 9.33 -13.52
CA ASN A 34 11.19 8.64 -12.28
C ASN A 34 10.01 7.82 -11.77
N PHE A 35 10.10 6.50 -11.86
CA PHE A 35 9.07 5.57 -11.37
C PHE A 35 9.16 5.29 -9.87
N THR A 36 10.13 5.88 -9.16
CA THR A 36 10.32 5.71 -7.72
C THR A 36 9.08 6.10 -6.90
N LEU A 37 8.27 7.04 -7.39
CA LEU A 37 6.99 7.42 -6.78
C LEU A 37 5.97 6.27 -6.72
N MET A 38 6.10 5.25 -7.56
CA MET A 38 5.19 4.09 -7.55
C MET A 38 5.29 3.27 -6.27
N LEU A 39 6.47 3.19 -5.66
CA LEU A 39 6.72 2.43 -4.44
C LEU A 39 5.86 2.94 -3.27
N PRO A 40 5.94 4.21 -2.87
CA PRO A 40 5.10 4.69 -1.79
C PRO A 40 3.63 4.85 -2.17
N LEU A 41 3.32 5.17 -3.44
CA LEU A 41 1.91 5.24 -3.88
C LEU A 41 1.22 3.89 -3.77
N SER A 42 1.85 2.80 -4.19
CA SER A 42 1.28 1.45 -4.05
C SER A 42 1.10 1.04 -2.59
N LEU A 43 2.01 1.41 -1.69
CA LEU A 43 1.82 1.23 -0.23
C LEU A 43 0.60 2.00 0.29
N LEU A 44 0.38 3.24 -0.15
CA LEU A 44 -0.79 4.03 0.25
C LEU A 44 -2.09 3.40 -0.25
N TYR A 45 -2.18 3.06 -1.54
CA TYR A 45 -3.40 2.48 -2.12
C TYR A 45 -3.71 1.09 -1.54
N ALA A 46 -2.70 0.22 -1.40
CA ALA A 46 -2.88 -1.09 -0.78
C ALA A 46 -3.22 -0.96 0.71
N GLY A 47 -2.57 -0.04 1.43
CA GLY A 47 -2.86 0.25 2.83
C GLY A 47 -4.29 0.72 3.05
N LEU A 48 -4.81 1.60 2.19
CA LEU A 48 -6.23 2.01 2.19
C LEU A 48 -7.16 0.82 1.95
N GLY A 49 -6.86 0.00 0.94
CA GLY A 49 -7.66 -1.18 0.62
C GLY A 49 -7.77 -2.17 1.76
N ILE A 50 -6.64 -2.47 2.41
CA ILE A 50 -6.57 -3.37 3.56
C ILE A 50 -7.28 -2.76 4.77
N ALA A 51 -7.08 -1.47 5.06
CA ALA A 51 -7.75 -0.80 6.18
C ALA A 51 -9.27 -0.79 6.02
N ILE A 52 -9.79 -0.45 4.83
CA ILE A 52 -11.22 -0.46 4.54
C ILE A 52 -11.77 -1.90 4.62
N THR A 53 -11.04 -2.88 4.09
CA THR A 53 -11.41 -4.30 4.20
C THR A 53 -11.47 -4.74 5.67
N GLY A 54 -10.54 -4.28 6.50
CA GLY A 54 -10.52 -4.52 7.95
C GLY A 54 -11.72 -3.90 8.69
N ILE A 55 -12.16 -2.71 8.29
CA ILE A 55 -13.38 -2.08 8.84
C ILE A 55 -14.61 -2.88 8.44
N ILE A 56 -14.73 -3.30 7.18
CA ILE A 56 -15.88 -4.07 6.68
C ILE A 56 -15.98 -5.45 7.37
N THR A 57 -14.85 -6.05 7.71
CA THR A 57 -14.77 -7.36 8.36
C THR A 57 -14.73 -7.28 9.90
N ASP A 58 -14.86 -6.08 10.48
CA ASP A 58 -14.76 -5.81 11.92
C ASP A 58 -13.46 -6.34 12.60
N PHE A 59 -12.42 -6.59 11.80
CA PHE A 59 -11.16 -7.13 12.28
C PHE A 59 -10.17 -6.01 12.58
N LYS A 60 -10.21 -5.50 13.82
CA LYS A 60 -9.38 -4.36 14.29
C LYS A 60 -7.91 -4.47 13.90
N LEU A 61 -7.34 -5.67 13.91
CA LEU A 61 -5.93 -5.88 13.60
C LEU A 61 -5.59 -5.60 12.13
N MET A 62 -6.51 -5.87 11.21
CA MET A 62 -6.39 -5.56 9.77
C MET A 62 -6.50 -4.04 9.50
N VAL A 63 -7.02 -3.27 10.47
CA VAL A 63 -7.03 -1.79 10.43
C VAL A 63 -5.70 -1.21 10.94
N TYR A 64 -5.07 -1.81 11.94
CA TYR A 64 -3.83 -1.31 12.53
C TYR A 64 -2.55 -1.72 11.77
N THR A 65 -2.51 -2.87 11.10
CA THR A 65 -1.34 -3.29 10.33
C THR A 65 -0.99 -2.36 9.15
N PRO A 66 -1.95 -1.85 8.34
CA PRO A 66 -1.63 -0.93 7.25
C PRO A 66 -1.17 0.46 7.73
N LEU A 67 -1.45 0.86 8.98
CA LEU A 67 -0.95 2.13 9.54
C LEU A 67 0.58 2.22 9.52
N ILE A 68 1.27 1.09 9.74
CA ILE A 68 2.74 1.01 9.64
C ILE A 68 3.19 1.24 8.19
N ALA A 69 2.53 0.61 7.22
CA ALA A 69 2.81 0.78 5.80
C ALA A 69 2.58 2.23 5.34
N PHE A 70 1.55 2.89 5.88
CA PHE A 70 1.28 4.31 5.67
C PHE A 70 2.41 5.20 6.17
N SER A 71 2.91 4.98 7.39
CA SER A 71 4.04 5.74 7.93
C SER A 71 5.28 5.60 7.05
N VAL A 72 5.56 4.40 6.55
CA VAL A 72 6.69 4.15 5.64
C VAL A 72 6.49 4.83 4.28
N ALA A 73 5.28 4.81 3.74
CA ALA A 73 4.98 5.51 2.49
C ALA A 73 5.14 7.03 2.61
N ILE A 74 4.67 7.62 3.71
CA ILE A 74 4.86 9.05 4.02
C ILE A 74 6.36 9.37 4.13
N TYR A 75 7.11 8.54 4.85
CA TYR A 75 8.56 8.70 4.97
C TYR A 75 9.26 8.70 3.60
N MET A 76 8.92 7.75 2.73
CA MET A 76 9.43 7.71 1.36
C MET A 76 9.05 8.97 0.57
N LEU A 77 7.81 9.46 0.65
CA LEU A 77 7.39 10.70 -0.02
C LEU A 77 8.21 11.91 0.44
N VAL A 78 8.39 12.08 1.76
CA VAL A 78 9.15 13.20 2.33
C VAL A 78 10.63 13.13 1.95
N SER A 79 11.18 11.91 1.87
CA SER A 79 12.56 11.71 1.45
C SER A 79 12.75 12.02 -0.05
N MET A 80 11.74 11.80 -0.89
CA MET A 80 11.75 12.24 -2.30
C MET A 80 11.75 13.76 -2.45
N THR A 81 11.00 14.49 -1.61
CA THR A 81 10.93 15.96 -1.70
C THR A 81 12.18 16.65 -1.17
N THR A 82 12.95 15.97 -0.31
CA THR A 82 14.17 16.52 0.33
C THR A 82 15.46 16.21 -0.43
N ASN A 83 15.40 15.62 -1.63
CA ASN A 83 16.56 15.25 -2.47
C ASN A 83 17.62 14.38 -1.77
N THR A 84 17.26 13.70 -0.69
CA THR A 84 18.12 12.67 -0.11
C THR A 84 18.20 11.51 -1.09
N VAL A 85 19.43 11.11 -1.45
CA VAL A 85 19.72 10.06 -2.42
C VAL A 85 18.84 8.83 -2.15
N VAL A 86 18.08 8.40 -3.17
CA VAL A 86 17.24 7.21 -3.12
C VAL A 86 18.14 6.04 -2.74
N ALA A 87 18.04 5.60 -1.48
CA ALA A 87 18.91 4.55 -0.96
C ALA A 87 18.45 3.18 -1.48
N ASP A 88 19.39 2.29 -1.82
CA ASP A 88 19.11 0.90 -2.26
C ASP A 88 18.15 0.14 -1.32
N TRP A 89 18.12 0.54 -0.04
CA TRP A 89 17.24 -0.01 0.99
C TRP A 89 15.74 0.33 0.83
N TRP A 90 15.34 1.22 -0.07
CA TRP A 90 13.92 1.58 -0.26
C TRP A 90 13.06 0.43 -0.76
N ASN A 91 13.57 -0.36 -1.70
CA ASN A 91 12.85 -1.53 -2.20
C ASN A 91 12.64 -2.57 -1.09
N LEU A 92 13.60 -2.67 -0.18
CA LEU A 92 13.53 -3.60 0.95
C LEU A 92 12.59 -3.07 2.04
N LEU A 93 12.63 -1.77 2.35
CA LEU A 93 11.63 -1.11 3.20
C LEU A 93 10.22 -1.31 2.66
N PHE A 94 10.03 -1.12 1.35
CA PHE A 94 8.77 -1.37 0.67
C PHE A 94 8.31 -2.82 0.85
N GLY A 95 9.19 -3.78 0.57
CA GLY A 95 8.88 -5.21 0.71
C GLY A 95 8.52 -5.60 2.15
N VAL A 96 9.27 -5.13 3.14
CA VAL A 96 9.00 -5.41 4.56
C VAL A 96 7.66 -4.80 4.99
N SER A 97 7.37 -3.55 4.61
CA SER A 97 6.07 -2.94 4.92
C SER A 97 4.91 -3.68 4.27
N PHE A 98 5.09 -4.13 3.02
CA PHE A 98 4.08 -4.92 2.31
C PHE A 98 3.83 -6.27 2.97
N LEU A 99 4.90 -6.96 3.38
CA LEU A 99 4.79 -8.20 4.14
C LEU A 99 4.07 -7.98 5.47
N MET A 100 4.43 -6.96 6.24
CA MET A 100 3.79 -6.69 7.53
C MET A 100 2.29 -6.42 7.39
N MET A 101 1.87 -5.68 6.36
CA MET A 101 0.44 -5.39 6.17
C MET A 101 -0.40 -6.55 5.63
N MET A 102 0.20 -7.50 4.89
CA MET A 102 -0.52 -8.64 4.29
C MET A 102 -0.36 -9.94 5.09
N VAL A 103 0.86 -10.25 5.55
CA VAL A 103 1.22 -11.53 6.18
C VAL A 103 0.69 -11.62 7.61
N ILE A 104 0.79 -10.54 8.40
CA ILE A 104 0.31 -10.52 9.78
C ILE A 104 -1.20 -10.78 9.87
N PRO A 105 -2.07 -10.02 9.17
CA PRO A 105 -3.51 -10.30 9.23
C PRO A 105 -3.85 -11.66 8.63
N GLY A 106 -3.13 -12.11 7.59
CA GLY A 106 -3.33 -13.44 7.00
C GLY A 106 -3.04 -14.59 7.96
N HIS A 107 -1.92 -14.53 8.70
CA HIS A 107 -1.59 -15.55 9.70
C HIS A 107 -2.55 -15.54 10.87
N LEU A 108 -2.94 -14.36 11.35
CA LEU A 108 -3.83 -14.25 12.50
C LEU A 108 -5.26 -14.71 12.17
N LEU A 109 -5.74 -14.39 10.97
CA LEU A 109 -7.02 -14.89 10.46
C LEU A 109 -7.01 -16.43 10.35
N ASN A 110 -5.91 -17.01 9.84
CA ASN A 110 -5.76 -18.46 9.74
C ASN A 110 -5.68 -19.15 11.12
N HIS A 111 -5.14 -18.47 12.14
CA HIS A 111 -5.15 -18.99 13.51
C HIS A 111 -6.56 -18.97 14.11
N LYS A 112 -7.33 -17.88 13.90
CA LYS A 112 -8.72 -17.77 14.36
C LYS A 112 -9.65 -18.83 13.74
N ILE A 113 -9.39 -19.24 12.50
CA ILE A 113 -10.15 -20.30 11.82
C ILE A 113 -9.80 -21.70 12.37
N LYS A 114 -8.61 -21.85 12.98
CA LYS A 114 -8.13 -23.11 13.58
C LYS A 114 -8.45 -23.27 15.06
N GLU A 115 -9.05 -22.29 15.72
CA GLU A 115 -9.67 -22.49 17.04
C GLU A 115 -11.10 -23.00 16.81
N PRO A 116 -11.37 -24.33 16.81
CA PRO A 116 -12.74 -24.82 16.93
C PRO A 116 -13.29 -24.41 18.30
N CYS A 117 -14.58 -24.06 18.30
CA CYS A 117 -15.41 -23.61 19.42
C CYS A 117 -15.06 -24.19 20.80
#